data_AF-A0AA43ER98-F1
#
_entry.id   AF-A0AA43ER98-F1
#
_cell.length_a   1.000
_cell.length_b   1.000
_cell.length_c   1.000
_cell.angle_alpha   90.00
_cell.angle_beta   90.00
_cell.angle_gamma   90.00
#
_symmetry.space_group_name_H-M   'P 1'
#
loop_
_entity.id
_entity.type
_entity.pdbx_description
1 polymer ?
#
loop_
_entity_poly.entity_id
_entity_poly.type
_entity_poly.pdbx_seq_one_letter_code
_entity_poly.pdbx_strand_id
1 'polypeptide(L)'
;MSKPLAFLKPSDSVLTWTAEDQCLEARRESFSIPPRTLENGCFLAYHGISQSVHAGTYILDHLLRNPPGNSSHLAPLMLYRHSLEIGDSIAKLLRLGSSSTASILIRRLFETSLGLEFILEKNTFHEDRASCYQTFRQIERYKNFTRYDPNTPEGKDFHRILDDDKKLEAAAFPRKDLSKERQILDETLNSPSFKLFWDKFKSVKRKPKHWYSLCSAAPDIRSLARLIGRESEYVLLYKMLSESAHAADVFSGVVSVSKEKKLEVHILRGPVEKIKEATTLAANYLVSCHTLLLETYLKNHDIQKSFAHWYVEDYREVFMWAASPGPLFSEPTPTEL
;
A
#
# COMPACT_ATOMS: atom_id res chain seq x y z
N MET A 1 19.18 30.57 -3.96
CA MET A 1 19.92 29.28 -3.95
C MET A 1 19.35 28.41 -2.83
N SER A 2 18.45 27.49 -3.15
CA SER A 2 17.86 26.54 -2.19
C SER A 2 18.88 25.44 -1.86
N LYS A 3 19.21 25.26 -0.57
CA LYS A 3 20.03 24.13 -0.13
C LYS A 3 19.31 22.82 -0.50
N PRO A 4 19.98 21.87 -1.18
CA PRO A 4 19.41 20.54 -1.40
C PRO A 4 19.12 19.89 -0.04
N LEU A 5 17.95 19.27 0.11
CA LEU A 5 17.66 18.43 1.26
C LEU A 5 18.73 17.33 1.33
N ALA A 6 19.55 17.34 2.38
CA ALA A 6 20.47 16.26 2.66
C ALA A 6 19.66 15.02 3.07
N PHE A 7 19.74 13.96 2.28
CA PHE A 7 19.21 12.66 2.66
C PHE A 7 19.99 12.16 3.90
N LEU A 8 19.28 11.83 4.98
CA LEU A 8 19.89 11.18 6.15
C LEU A 8 20.50 9.85 5.72
N LYS A 9 21.77 9.60 6.05
CA LYS A 9 22.41 8.29 5.86
C LYS A 9 21.63 7.24 6.67
N PRO A 10 21.16 6.13 6.06
CA PRO A 10 20.58 5.01 6.80
C PRO A 10 21.61 4.43 7.78
N SER A 11 21.16 3.93 8.94
CA SER A 11 22.04 3.24 9.89
C SER A 11 22.53 1.91 9.32
N ASP A 12 23.77 1.54 9.61
CA ASP A 12 24.43 0.31 9.11
C ASP A 12 23.83 -1.01 9.70
N SER A 13 22.68 -0.96 10.36
CA SER A 13 22.12 -2.05 11.16
C SER A 13 20.95 -2.83 10.52
N VAL A 14 20.61 -2.59 9.25
CA VAL A 14 19.33 -3.08 8.67
C VAL A 14 19.38 -4.52 8.12
N LEU A 15 20.55 -5.17 8.08
CA LEU A 15 20.71 -6.46 7.39
C LEU A 15 21.36 -7.54 8.27
N THR A 16 20.75 -7.85 9.42
CA THR A 16 21.01 -9.14 10.08
C THR A 16 19.72 -9.94 10.07
N TRP A 17 19.79 -11.15 9.51
CA TRP A 17 18.70 -12.13 9.57
C TRP A 17 18.29 -12.27 11.04
N THR A 18 17.02 -12.08 11.33
CA THR A 18 16.54 -12.30 12.69
C THR A 18 16.67 -13.79 13.03
N ALA A 19 16.70 -14.12 14.33
CA ALA A 19 16.63 -15.51 14.75
C ALA A 19 15.36 -16.23 14.24
N GLU A 20 14.29 -15.47 13.96
CA GLU A 20 13.11 -15.99 13.26
C GLU A 20 13.45 -16.37 11.81
N ASP A 21 14.16 -15.55 11.05
CA ASP A 21 14.52 -15.82 9.66
C ASP A 21 15.42 -17.06 9.51
N GLN A 22 16.37 -17.25 10.44
CA GLN A 22 17.22 -18.45 10.48
C GLN A 22 16.42 -19.73 10.85
N CYS A 23 15.40 -19.59 11.71
CA CYS A 23 14.50 -20.69 12.04
C CYS A 23 13.56 -21.05 10.88
N LEU A 24 13.19 -20.08 10.04
CA LEU A 24 12.40 -20.28 8.81
C LEU A 24 13.17 -21.10 7.77
N GLU A 25 14.46 -20.80 7.59
CA GLU A 25 15.33 -21.48 6.63
C GLU A 25 15.57 -22.94 7.02
N ALA A 26 15.79 -23.22 8.31
CA ALA A 26 15.91 -24.58 8.84
C ALA A 26 14.62 -25.43 8.67
N ARG A 27 13.44 -24.80 8.58
CA ARG A 27 12.18 -25.50 8.30
C ARG A 27 11.97 -25.80 6.82
N ARG A 28 12.56 -25.02 5.90
CA ARG A 28 12.43 -25.19 4.43
C ARG A 28 12.91 -26.57 3.97
N GLU A 29 14.00 -27.09 4.55
CA GLU A 29 14.58 -28.40 4.21
C GLU A 29 13.67 -29.60 4.57
N SER A 30 12.64 -29.40 5.41
CA SER A 30 11.77 -30.47 5.89
C SER A 30 10.48 -30.68 5.08
N PHE A 31 10.19 -29.85 4.07
CA PHE A 31 8.90 -29.88 3.36
C PHE A 31 8.97 -30.49 1.95
N SER A 32 8.80 -31.81 1.89
CA SER A 32 8.49 -32.56 0.66
C SER A 32 7.00 -32.94 0.53
N ILE A 33 6.13 -32.36 1.37
CA ILE A 33 4.69 -32.69 1.43
C ILE A 33 3.85 -31.48 0.99
N PRO A 34 2.90 -31.63 0.05
CA PRO A 34 2.06 -30.51 -0.38
C PRO A 34 1.21 -30.00 0.80
N PRO A 35 1.13 -28.67 1.00
CA PRO A 35 0.47 -28.06 2.15
C PRO A 35 -1.05 -28.21 2.04
N ARG A 36 -1.61 -29.22 2.73
CA ARG A 36 -3.06 -29.43 2.84
C ARG A 36 -3.68 -28.85 4.11
N THR A 37 -2.88 -28.34 5.05
CA THR A 37 -3.34 -27.81 6.35
C THR A 37 -3.29 -26.28 6.40
N LEU A 38 -4.17 -25.69 7.22
CA LEU A 38 -4.24 -24.25 7.46
C LEU A 38 -2.91 -23.68 7.96
N GLU A 39 -2.27 -24.37 8.90
CA GLU A 39 -1.00 -23.97 9.49
C GLU A 39 0.12 -23.88 8.44
N ASN A 40 0.24 -24.88 7.56
CA ASN A 40 1.23 -24.87 6.48
C ASN A 40 0.93 -23.77 5.45
N GLY A 41 -0.35 -23.51 5.18
CA GLY A 41 -0.77 -22.42 4.28
C GLY A 41 -0.44 -21.03 4.83
N CYS A 42 -0.75 -20.77 6.10
CA CYS A 42 -0.41 -19.52 6.78
C CYS A 42 1.11 -19.28 6.79
N PHE A 43 1.90 -20.34 7.02
CA PHE A 43 3.35 -20.27 7.04
C PHE A 43 3.92 -19.91 5.67
N LEU A 44 3.52 -20.62 4.60
CA LEU A 44 3.98 -20.32 3.25
C LEU A 44 3.57 -18.92 2.79
N ALA A 45 2.35 -18.51 3.10
CA ALA A 45 1.85 -17.17 2.84
C ALA A 45 2.71 -16.09 3.53
N TYR A 46 2.99 -16.26 4.82
CA TYR A 46 3.89 -15.38 5.57
C TYR A 46 5.27 -15.35 4.94
N HIS A 47 5.88 -16.52 4.73
CA HIS A 47 7.24 -16.63 4.21
C HIS A 47 7.38 -15.95 2.85
N GLY A 48 6.47 -16.23 1.91
CA GLY A 48 6.49 -15.60 0.59
C GLY A 48 6.44 -14.08 0.69
N ILE A 49 5.41 -13.53 1.35
CA ILE A 49 5.26 -12.08 1.42
C ILE A 49 6.44 -11.42 2.16
N SER A 50 6.92 -12.02 3.25
CA SER A 50 8.10 -11.54 3.98
C SER A 50 9.36 -11.51 3.11
N GLN A 51 9.62 -12.56 2.32
CA GLN A 51 10.74 -12.57 1.38
C GLN A 51 10.59 -11.47 0.31
N SER A 52 9.39 -11.23 -0.20
CA SER A 52 9.13 -10.13 -1.14
C SER A 52 9.45 -8.77 -0.54
N VAL A 53 9.06 -8.56 0.73
CA VAL A 53 9.37 -7.34 1.48
C VAL A 53 10.87 -7.21 1.66
N HIS A 54 11.57 -8.28 2.05
CA HIS A 54 13.02 -8.28 2.22
C HIS A 54 13.74 -7.90 0.93
N ALA A 55 13.42 -8.55 -0.19
CA ALA A 55 13.96 -8.21 -1.50
C ALA A 55 13.70 -6.73 -1.87
N GLY A 56 12.49 -6.25 -1.58
CA GLY A 56 12.14 -4.85 -1.82
C GLY A 56 12.90 -3.86 -0.93
N THR A 57 13.18 -4.21 0.33
CA THR A 57 13.99 -3.36 1.22
C THR A 57 15.43 -3.23 0.73
N TYR A 58 15.99 -4.28 0.13
CA TYR A 58 17.32 -4.23 -0.49
C TYR A 58 17.35 -3.28 -1.71
N ILE A 59 16.33 -3.35 -2.58
CA ILE A 59 16.16 -2.41 -3.70
C ILE A 59 16.05 -0.97 -3.18
N LEU A 60 15.22 -0.75 -2.16
CA LEU A 60 14.99 0.57 -1.58
C LEU A 60 16.25 1.13 -0.92
N ASP A 61 16.98 0.35 -0.12
CA ASP A 61 18.22 0.77 0.52
C ASP A 61 19.26 1.19 -0.52
N HIS A 62 19.43 0.40 -1.58
CA HIS A 62 20.32 0.76 -2.68
C HIS A 62 19.94 2.11 -3.31
N LEU A 63 18.66 2.32 -3.63
CA LEU A 63 18.16 3.57 -4.23
C LEU A 63 18.24 4.77 -3.28
N LEU A 64 18.16 4.57 -1.96
CA LEU A 64 18.33 5.64 -0.98
C LEU A 64 19.81 6.01 -0.77
N ARG A 65 20.72 5.02 -0.86
CA ARG A 65 22.17 5.24 -0.83
C ARG A 65 22.69 5.84 -2.14
N ASN A 66 22.03 5.53 -3.26
CA ASN A 66 22.37 5.99 -4.61
C ASN A 66 21.15 6.68 -5.25
N PRO A 67 20.76 7.87 -4.78
CA PRO A 67 19.54 8.53 -5.24
C PRO A 67 19.58 8.78 -6.75
N PRO A 68 18.52 8.41 -7.49
CA PRO A 68 18.52 8.42 -8.96
C PRO A 68 18.45 9.83 -9.58
N GLY A 69 18.35 10.89 -8.78
CA GLY A 69 18.21 12.24 -9.29
C GLY A 69 17.88 13.27 -8.22
N ASN A 70 17.04 14.24 -8.60
CA ASN A 70 16.63 15.35 -7.73
C ASN A 70 15.61 14.93 -6.66
N SER A 71 15.15 15.88 -5.83
CA SER A 71 14.20 15.61 -4.74
C SER A 71 12.81 15.13 -5.19
N SER A 72 12.43 15.29 -6.45
CA SER A 72 11.15 14.81 -6.99
C SER A 72 11.09 13.27 -6.99
N HIS A 73 12.24 12.61 -7.13
CA HIS A 73 12.34 11.14 -7.06
C HIS A 73 11.99 10.56 -5.68
N LEU A 74 11.94 11.39 -4.63
CA LEU A 74 11.52 10.93 -3.31
C LEU A 74 10.06 10.45 -3.30
N ALA A 75 9.19 11.01 -4.14
CA ALA A 75 7.78 10.60 -4.20
C ALA A 75 7.59 9.12 -4.54
N PRO A 76 8.11 8.60 -5.67
CA PRO A 76 7.99 7.17 -5.99
C PRO A 76 8.72 6.29 -4.97
N LEU A 77 9.88 6.71 -4.44
CA LEU A 77 10.60 5.93 -3.41
C LEU A 77 9.79 5.80 -2.11
N MET A 78 9.09 6.85 -1.68
CA MET A 78 8.24 6.80 -0.48
C MET A 78 6.93 6.04 -0.70
N LEU A 79 6.35 6.10 -1.90
CA LEU A 79 5.22 5.22 -2.25
C LEU A 79 5.64 3.76 -2.24
N TYR A 80 6.83 3.46 -2.79
CA TYR A 80 7.38 2.11 -2.76
C TYR A 80 7.67 1.63 -1.34
N ARG A 81 8.31 2.46 -0.49
CA ARG A 81 8.48 2.17 0.93
C ARG A 81 7.15 1.86 1.62
N HIS A 82 6.10 2.63 1.32
CA HIS A 82 4.77 2.40 1.88
C HIS A 82 4.18 1.05 1.40
N SER A 83 4.38 0.67 0.14
CA SER A 83 4.00 -0.67 -0.34
C SER A 83 4.69 -1.79 0.45
N LEU A 84 5.97 -1.63 0.80
CA LEU A 84 6.70 -2.60 1.62
C LEU A 84 6.16 -2.69 3.05
N GLU A 85 5.83 -1.55 3.69
CA GLU A 85 5.20 -1.52 5.02
C GLU A 85 3.84 -2.22 5.03
N ILE A 86 3.05 -2.02 3.97
CA ILE A 86 1.77 -2.71 3.80
C ILE A 86 2.01 -4.21 3.60
N GLY A 87 3.00 -4.60 2.78
CA GLY A 87 3.40 -5.98 2.57
C GLY A 87 3.80 -6.69 3.87
N ASP A 88 4.64 -6.06 4.70
CA ASP A 88 5.06 -6.59 6.01
C ASP A 88 3.85 -6.82 6.94
N SER A 89 2.93 -5.86 6.95
CA SER A 89 1.68 -5.95 7.72
C SER A 89 0.79 -7.10 7.22
N ILE A 90 0.68 -7.28 5.90
CA ILE A 90 -0.05 -8.40 5.28
C ILE A 90 0.57 -9.73 5.69
N ALA A 91 1.91 -9.87 5.62
CA ALA A 91 2.60 -11.11 5.98
C ALA A 91 2.24 -11.53 7.41
N LYS A 92 2.32 -10.60 8.37
CA LYS A 92 1.99 -10.83 9.79
C LYS A 92 0.53 -11.25 9.98
N LEU A 93 -0.40 -10.65 9.26
CA LEU A 93 -1.81 -11.04 9.30
C LEU A 93 -2.05 -12.44 8.73
N LEU A 94 -1.40 -12.78 7.62
CA LEU A 94 -1.52 -14.10 6.99
C LEU A 94 -0.87 -15.20 7.81
N ARG A 95 0.23 -14.92 8.54
CA ARG A 95 0.80 -15.84 9.54
C ARG A 95 -0.24 -16.28 10.57
N LEU A 96 -1.12 -15.37 10.95
CA LEU A 96 -2.21 -15.63 11.91
C LEU A 96 -3.49 -16.13 11.22
N GLY A 97 -3.50 -16.37 9.91
CA GLY A 97 -4.69 -16.78 9.15
C GLY A 97 -5.78 -15.70 9.02
N SER A 98 -5.43 -14.42 9.17
CA SER A 98 -6.34 -13.28 9.15
C SER A 98 -6.55 -12.70 7.75
N SER A 99 -7.00 -13.53 6.80
CA SER A 99 -7.13 -13.13 5.38
C SER A 99 -8.10 -11.96 5.18
N SER A 100 -9.23 -11.91 5.88
CA SER A 100 -10.20 -10.81 5.73
C SER A 100 -9.64 -9.45 6.14
N THR A 101 -8.85 -9.42 7.22
CA THR A 101 -8.13 -8.20 7.63
C THR A 101 -7.03 -7.84 6.64
N ALA A 102 -6.31 -8.86 6.12
CA ALA A 102 -5.29 -8.66 5.11
C ALA A 102 -5.89 -8.05 3.82
N SER A 103 -7.10 -8.43 3.43
CA SER A 103 -7.80 -7.88 2.25
C SER A 103 -7.98 -6.35 2.29
N ILE A 104 -8.18 -5.77 3.48
CA ILE A 104 -8.23 -4.30 3.66
C ILE A 104 -6.88 -3.68 3.28
N LEU A 105 -5.78 -4.30 3.69
CA LEU A 105 -4.43 -3.84 3.38
C LEU A 105 -4.06 -4.12 1.92
N ILE A 106 -4.53 -5.22 1.33
CA ILE A 106 -4.33 -5.53 -0.09
C ILE A 106 -5.01 -4.48 -0.98
N ARG A 107 -6.21 -4.03 -0.62
CA ARG A 107 -6.86 -2.88 -1.29
C ARG A 107 -5.95 -1.66 -1.26
N ARG A 108 -5.35 -1.38 -0.10
CA ARG A 108 -4.43 -0.23 0.05
C ARG A 108 -3.14 -0.40 -0.75
N LEU A 109 -2.61 -1.62 -0.81
CA LEU A 109 -1.45 -1.96 -1.63
C LEU A 109 -1.75 -1.75 -3.12
N PHE A 110 -2.92 -2.17 -3.60
CA PHE A 110 -3.38 -1.89 -4.96
C PHE A 110 -3.42 -0.39 -5.25
N GLU A 111 -4.08 0.42 -4.40
CA GLU A 111 -4.15 1.88 -4.58
C GLU A 111 -2.76 2.52 -4.63
N THR A 112 -1.84 2.06 -3.78
CA THR A 112 -0.46 2.54 -3.73
C THR A 112 0.29 2.16 -5.00
N SER A 113 0.08 0.93 -5.51
CA SER A 113 0.66 0.47 -6.77
C SER A 113 0.20 1.30 -7.98
N LEU A 114 -1.09 1.67 -8.05
CA LEU A 114 -1.61 2.54 -9.11
C LEU A 114 -0.97 3.93 -9.05
N GLY A 115 -0.79 4.47 -7.83
CA GLY A 115 -0.14 5.76 -7.65
C GLY A 115 1.34 5.74 -8.06
N LEU A 116 2.04 4.66 -7.74
CA LEU A 116 3.44 4.46 -8.10
C LEU A 116 3.60 4.31 -9.62
N GLU A 117 2.81 3.44 -10.24
CA GLU A 117 2.78 3.23 -11.70
C GLU A 117 2.37 4.48 -12.45
N PHE A 118 1.45 5.28 -11.90
CA PHE A 118 1.12 6.57 -12.50
C PHE A 118 2.31 7.53 -12.48
N ILE A 119 3.19 7.51 -11.48
CA ILE A 119 4.41 8.34 -11.50
C ILE A 119 5.48 7.75 -12.42
N LEU A 120 5.55 6.43 -12.52
CA LEU A 120 6.59 5.69 -13.25
C LEU A 120 6.08 5.06 -14.55
N GLU A 121 5.07 5.67 -15.18
CA GLU A 121 4.33 5.07 -16.29
C GLU A 121 5.28 4.60 -17.41
N LYS A 122 5.10 3.36 -17.86
CA LYS A 122 5.96 2.73 -18.88
C LYS A 122 7.45 2.80 -18.52
N ASN A 123 7.75 2.56 -17.24
CA ASN A 123 9.11 2.56 -16.68
C ASN A 123 9.85 3.89 -16.88
N THR A 124 9.10 4.99 -16.95
CA THR A 124 9.63 6.33 -17.14
C THR A 124 9.21 7.22 -15.99
N PHE A 125 10.16 7.96 -15.41
CA PHE A 125 9.86 8.89 -14.33
C PHE A 125 9.19 10.17 -14.85
N HIS A 126 7.98 10.45 -14.34
CA HIS A 126 7.23 11.67 -14.64
C HIS A 126 7.33 12.68 -13.48
N GLU A 127 8.22 13.66 -13.65
CA GLU A 127 8.52 14.66 -12.61
C GLU A 127 7.30 15.49 -12.21
N ASP A 128 6.46 15.89 -13.16
CA ASP A 128 5.24 16.66 -12.90
C ASP A 128 4.25 15.89 -11.99
N ARG A 129 4.10 14.59 -12.20
CA ARG A 129 3.24 13.73 -11.38
C ARG A 129 3.81 13.54 -9.98
N ALA A 130 5.14 13.39 -9.87
CA ALA A 130 5.84 13.32 -8.59
C ALA A 130 5.73 14.64 -7.80
N SER A 131 5.94 15.79 -8.46
CA SER A 131 5.75 17.11 -7.85
C SER A 131 4.30 17.31 -7.42
N CYS A 132 3.33 16.87 -8.21
CA CYS A 132 1.91 16.92 -7.85
C CYS A 132 1.60 16.14 -6.57
N TYR A 133 2.14 14.92 -6.43
CA TYR A 133 2.03 14.13 -5.20
C TYR A 133 2.60 14.91 -4.01
N GLN A 134 3.81 15.44 -4.14
CA GLN A 134 4.47 16.21 -3.08
C GLN A 134 3.69 17.48 -2.71
N THR A 135 3.22 18.25 -3.69
CA THR A 135 2.38 19.44 -3.47
C THR A 135 1.13 19.07 -2.69
N PHE A 136 0.41 18.01 -3.09
CA PHE A 136 -0.80 17.60 -2.39
C PHE A 136 -0.53 17.23 -0.93
N ARG A 137 0.61 16.61 -0.61
CA ARG A 137 1.00 16.36 0.78
C ARG A 137 1.21 17.65 1.58
N GLN A 138 1.82 18.68 0.99
CA GLN A 138 1.96 19.98 1.66
C GLN A 138 0.61 20.70 1.80
N ILE A 139 -0.29 20.59 0.82
CA ILE A 139 -1.66 21.12 0.91
C ILE A 139 -2.42 20.48 2.07
N GLU A 140 -2.37 19.15 2.20
CA GLU A 140 -3.05 18.46 3.30
C GLU A 140 -2.46 18.83 4.66
N ARG A 141 -1.13 19.04 4.75
CA ARG A 141 -0.50 19.57 5.98
C ARG A 141 -0.97 20.99 6.29
N TYR A 142 -1.05 21.86 5.28
CA TYR A 142 -1.54 23.23 5.44
C TYR A 142 -2.99 23.23 5.95
N LYS A 143 -3.86 22.42 5.34
CA LYS A 143 -5.26 22.26 5.78
C LYS A 143 -5.36 21.74 7.21
N ASN A 144 -4.53 20.77 7.60
CA ASN A 144 -4.51 20.25 8.96
C ASN A 144 -4.06 21.31 9.96
N PHE A 145 -3.02 22.10 9.64
CA PHE A 145 -2.62 23.20 10.52
C PHE A 145 -3.70 24.27 10.64
N THR A 146 -4.40 24.60 9.55
CA THR A 146 -5.57 25.48 9.63
C THR A 146 -6.64 24.88 10.54
N ARG A 147 -7.00 23.61 10.35
CA ARG A 147 -8.01 22.92 11.18
C ARG A 147 -7.65 22.83 12.66
N TYR A 148 -6.37 22.72 13.02
CA TYR A 148 -5.95 22.55 14.42
C TYR A 148 -5.60 23.86 15.12
N ASP A 149 -5.39 24.94 14.36
CA ASP A 149 -5.03 26.26 14.90
C ASP A 149 -6.28 26.99 15.45
N PRO A 150 -6.37 27.22 16.77
CA PRO A 150 -7.51 27.88 17.41
C PRO A 150 -7.71 29.34 16.97
N ASN A 151 -6.74 29.94 16.29
CA ASN A 151 -6.86 31.31 15.78
C ASN A 151 -7.55 31.40 14.42
N THR A 152 -7.84 30.26 13.78
CA THR A 152 -8.54 30.20 12.48
C THR A 152 -10.04 29.96 12.66
N PRO A 153 -10.88 30.31 11.68
CA PRO A 153 -12.29 29.94 11.70
C PRO A 153 -12.50 28.43 11.84
N GLU A 154 -11.79 27.63 11.03
CA GLU A 154 -11.92 26.17 11.01
C GLU A 154 -11.43 25.54 12.33
N GLY A 155 -10.38 26.08 12.92
CA GLY A 155 -9.88 25.62 14.20
C GLY A 155 -10.76 26.02 15.37
N LYS A 156 -11.36 27.22 15.37
CA LYS A 156 -12.38 27.59 16.36
C LYS A 156 -13.56 26.62 16.32
N ASP A 157 -14.05 26.31 15.13
CA ASP A 157 -15.13 25.33 14.96
C ASP A 157 -14.71 23.92 15.41
N PHE A 158 -13.49 23.48 15.09
CA PHE A 158 -12.96 22.19 15.53
C PHE A 158 -12.83 22.10 17.06
N HIS A 159 -12.25 23.11 17.71
CA HIS A 159 -12.11 23.15 19.17
C HIS A 159 -13.46 23.26 19.87
N ARG A 160 -14.44 23.97 19.31
CA ARG A 160 -15.82 23.96 19.81
C ARG A 160 -16.41 22.54 19.82
N ILE A 161 -16.24 21.78 18.74
CA ILE A 161 -16.70 20.38 18.68
C ILE A 161 -16.05 19.53 19.77
N LEU A 162 -14.76 19.73 20.05
CA LEU A 162 -14.06 19.02 21.12
C LEU A 162 -14.56 19.42 22.51
N ASP A 163 -14.79 20.71 22.73
CA ASP A 163 -15.28 21.24 24.01
C ASP A 163 -16.71 20.79 24.32
N ASP A 164 -17.54 20.65 23.28
CA ASP A 164 -18.93 20.20 23.40
C ASP A 164 -19.06 18.67 23.60
N ASP A 165 -17.98 17.90 23.37
CA ASP A 165 -17.99 16.44 23.54
C ASP A 165 -17.76 16.04 25.01
N LYS A 166 -18.85 15.69 25.69
CA LYS A 166 -18.85 15.22 27.08
C LYS A 166 -17.93 14.02 27.34
N LYS A 167 -17.63 13.18 26.33
CA LYS A 167 -16.70 12.06 26.50
C LYS A 167 -15.24 12.50 26.60
N LEU A 168 -14.96 13.73 26.19
CA LEU A 168 -13.63 14.32 26.13
C LEU A 168 -13.45 15.46 27.14
N GLU A 169 -14.37 15.63 28.09
CA GLU A 169 -14.34 16.72 29.08
C GLU A 169 -13.05 16.72 29.92
N ALA A 170 -12.50 15.54 30.23
CA ALA A 170 -11.22 15.40 30.93
C ALA A 170 -9.98 15.47 30.01
N ALA A 171 -10.17 15.51 28.69
CA ALA A 171 -9.07 15.54 27.73
C ALA A 171 -8.58 16.98 27.52
N ALA A 172 -7.34 17.25 27.94
CA ALA A 172 -6.70 18.53 27.67
C ALA A 172 -6.13 18.56 26.25
N PHE A 173 -6.90 19.08 25.29
CA PHE A 173 -6.42 19.24 23.91
C PHE A 173 -5.48 20.45 23.80
N PRO A 174 -4.25 20.28 23.28
CA PRO A 174 -3.34 21.39 23.08
C PRO A 174 -3.91 22.42 22.08
N ARG A 175 -4.00 23.68 22.50
CA ARG A 175 -4.40 24.82 21.67
C ARG A 175 -3.18 25.63 21.25
N LYS A 176 -2.41 25.07 20.32
CA LYS A 176 -1.18 25.69 19.84
C LYS A 176 -1.48 26.66 18.69
N ASP A 177 -0.91 27.86 18.74
CA ASP A 177 -0.85 28.74 17.57
C ASP A 177 0.08 28.13 16.51
N LEU A 178 -0.46 27.89 15.31
CA LEU A 178 0.26 27.28 14.19
C LEU A 178 0.45 28.28 13.03
N SER A 179 0.29 29.58 13.29
CA SER A 179 0.47 30.65 12.29
C SER A 179 1.83 30.57 11.59
N LYS A 180 2.91 30.35 12.35
CA LYS A 180 4.28 30.22 11.82
C LYS A 180 4.41 29.01 10.89
N GLU A 181 3.95 27.83 11.32
CA GLU A 181 3.99 26.62 10.52
C GLU A 181 3.15 26.75 9.23
N ARG A 182 2.01 27.43 9.31
CA ARG A 182 1.19 27.75 8.12
C ARG A 182 1.89 28.70 7.17
N GLN A 183 2.57 29.73 7.69
CA GLN A 183 3.34 30.66 6.86
C GLN A 183 4.48 29.93 6.13
N ILE A 184 5.24 29.08 6.83
CA ILE A 184 6.31 28.27 6.21
C ILE A 184 5.77 27.39 5.09
N LEU A 185 4.61 26.76 5.30
CA LEU A 185 3.97 25.93 4.26
C LEU A 185 3.44 26.77 3.10
N ASP A 186 2.90 27.97 3.34
CA ASP A 186 2.44 28.85 2.26
C ASP A 186 3.62 29.35 1.41
N GLU A 187 4.72 29.75 2.05
CA GLU A 187 5.98 30.09 1.36
C GLU A 187 6.50 28.92 0.53
N THR A 188 6.47 27.71 1.11
CA THR A 188 6.83 26.47 0.42
C THR A 188 5.92 26.25 -0.80
N LEU A 189 4.60 26.31 -0.64
CA LEU A 189 3.63 26.10 -1.70
C LEU A 189 3.70 27.16 -2.82
N ASN A 190 4.18 28.36 -2.51
CA ASN A 190 4.43 29.43 -3.47
C ASN A 190 5.79 29.34 -4.18
N SER A 191 6.66 28.40 -3.79
CA SER A 191 7.93 28.16 -4.47
C SER A 191 7.73 27.58 -5.88
N PRO A 192 8.68 27.78 -6.82
CA PRO A 192 8.52 27.37 -8.23
C PRO A 192 8.11 25.91 -8.43
N SER A 193 8.61 24.99 -7.59
CA SER A 193 8.34 23.54 -7.71
C SER A 193 6.90 23.14 -7.37
N PHE A 194 6.17 23.95 -6.59
CA PHE A 194 4.82 23.61 -6.12
C PHE A 194 3.75 24.59 -6.60
N LYS A 195 4.15 25.80 -7.01
CA LYS A 195 3.25 26.90 -7.34
C LYS A 195 2.19 26.52 -8.39
N LEU A 196 2.59 25.80 -9.44
CA LEU A 196 1.67 25.36 -10.50
C LEU A 196 0.46 24.59 -9.94
N PHE A 197 0.72 23.56 -9.13
CA PHE A 197 -0.34 22.73 -8.55
C PHE A 197 -1.06 23.43 -7.41
N TRP A 198 -0.39 24.33 -6.69
CA TRP A 198 -1.02 25.15 -5.65
C TRP A 198 -2.04 26.13 -6.22
N ASP A 199 -1.68 26.84 -7.29
CA ASP A 199 -2.57 27.78 -7.97
C ASP A 199 -3.76 27.04 -8.61
N LYS A 200 -3.53 25.85 -9.18
CA LYS A 200 -4.62 24.97 -9.65
C LYS A 200 -5.54 24.51 -8.52
N PHE A 201 -4.99 24.14 -7.36
CA PHE A 201 -5.81 23.78 -6.20
C PHE A 201 -6.66 24.95 -5.71
N LYS A 202 -6.11 26.18 -5.70
CA LYS A 202 -6.85 27.38 -5.29
C LYS A 202 -7.96 27.75 -6.29
N SER A 203 -7.73 27.65 -7.59
CA SER A 203 -8.67 28.09 -8.63
C SER A 203 -9.91 27.20 -8.79
N VAL A 204 -9.81 25.90 -8.48
CA VAL A 204 -10.95 24.99 -8.62
C VAL A 204 -11.99 25.21 -7.51
N LYS A 205 -13.27 25.31 -7.91
CA LYS A 205 -14.40 25.44 -6.97
C LYS A 205 -14.53 24.20 -6.08
N ARG A 206 -14.53 23.01 -6.70
CA ARG A 206 -14.56 21.73 -5.99
C ARG A 206 -13.13 21.27 -5.77
N LYS A 207 -12.69 21.26 -4.51
CA LYS A 207 -11.33 20.81 -4.16
C LYS A 207 -11.16 19.32 -4.47
N PRO A 208 -10.05 18.92 -5.12
CA PRO A 208 -9.78 17.52 -5.42
C PRO A 208 -9.59 16.74 -4.12
N LYS A 209 -10.17 15.53 -4.08
CA LYS A 209 -10.03 14.62 -2.94
C LYS A 209 -8.75 13.77 -3.01
N HIS A 210 -8.19 13.62 -4.20
CA HIS A 210 -7.03 12.78 -4.45
C HIS A 210 -5.93 13.59 -5.13
N TRP A 211 -4.68 13.25 -4.85
CA TRP A 211 -3.51 13.97 -5.35
C TRP A 211 -3.38 13.91 -6.87
N TYR A 212 -3.67 12.76 -7.48
CA TYR A 212 -3.56 12.58 -8.93
C TYR A 212 -4.61 13.40 -9.70
N SER A 213 -5.72 13.79 -9.06
CA SER A 213 -6.72 14.68 -9.68
C SER A 213 -6.21 16.12 -9.86
N LEU A 214 -5.09 16.50 -9.23
CA LEU A 214 -4.44 17.79 -9.47
C LEU A 214 -3.61 17.79 -10.76
N CYS A 215 -3.06 16.65 -11.20
CA CYS A 215 -2.24 16.57 -12.41
C CYS A 215 -2.87 15.74 -13.54
N SER A 216 -4.05 15.14 -13.32
CA SER A 216 -4.76 14.36 -14.33
C SER A 216 -6.24 14.69 -14.39
N ALA A 217 -6.92 14.10 -15.39
CA ALA A 217 -8.38 14.17 -15.49
C ALA A 217 -9.09 13.12 -14.61
N ALA A 218 -8.38 12.27 -13.88
CA ALA A 218 -8.99 11.21 -13.07
C ALA A 218 -9.57 11.77 -11.75
N PRO A 219 -10.91 11.78 -11.55
CA PRO A 219 -11.52 12.28 -10.32
C PRO A 219 -11.48 11.28 -9.17
N ASP A 220 -11.27 10.00 -9.45
CA ASP A 220 -11.29 8.89 -8.51
C ASP A 220 -10.34 7.76 -8.93
N ILE A 221 -10.24 6.75 -8.06
CA ILE A 221 -9.27 5.66 -8.20
C ILE A 221 -9.58 4.74 -9.39
N ARG A 222 -10.86 4.57 -9.75
CA ARG A 222 -11.26 3.79 -10.93
C ARG A 222 -10.79 4.49 -12.20
N SER A 223 -10.97 5.81 -12.26
CA SER A 223 -10.55 6.63 -13.38
C SER A 223 -9.03 6.66 -13.51
N LEU A 224 -8.31 6.64 -12.39
CA LEU A 224 -6.85 6.46 -12.39
C LEU A 224 -6.47 5.09 -12.95
N ALA A 225 -7.10 4.01 -12.47
CA ALA A 225 -6.84 2.67 -12.97
C ALA A 225 -7.10 2.56 -14.48
N ARG A 226 -8.19 3.17 -14.99
CA ARG A 226 -8.45 3.27 -16.43
C ARG A 226 -7.36 4.02 -17.17
N LEU A 227 -6.90 5.15 -16.63
CA LEU A 227 -5.86 5.99 -17.24
C LEU A 227 -4.56 5.20 -17.47
N ILE A 228 -4.20 4.29 -16.57
CA ILE A 228 -3.00 3.44 -16.67
C ILE A 228 -3.29 2.02 -17.17
N GLY A 229 -4.49 1.74 -17.71
CA GLY A 229 -4.80 0.46 -18.34
C GLY A 229 -5.12 -0.71 -17.39
N ARG A 230 -5.38 -0.45 -16.11
CA ARG A 230 -5.65 -1.44 -15.05
C ARG A 230 -7.10 -1.41 -14.53
N GLU A 231 -8.06 -0.94 -15.34
CA GLU A 231 -9.48 -0.88 -14.94
C GLU A 231 -10.08 -2.27 -14.65
N SER A 232 -9.62 -3.32 -15.35
CA SER A 232 -10.09 -4.70 -15.11
C SER A 232 -9.82 -5.15 -13.67
N GLU A 233 -8.63 -4.87 -13.15
CA GLU A 233 -8.28 -5.16 -11.75
C GLU A 233 -9.15 -4.38 -10.77
N TYR A 234 -9.49 -3.14 -11.08
CA TYR A 234 -10.42 -2.37 -10.27
C TYR A 234 -11.81 -3.03 -10.23
N VAL A 235 -12.34 -3.43 -11.38
CA VAL A 235 -13.68 -4.02 -11.48
C VAL A 235 -13.74 -5.38 -10.78
N LEU A 236 -12.72 -6.22 -10.96
CA LEU A 236 -12.71 -7.60 -10.47
C LEU A 236 -12.28 -7.68 -9.00
N LEU A 237 -11.20 -6.99 -8.63
CA LEU A 237 -10.51 -7.19 -7.36
C LEU A 237 -10.85 -6.10 -6.36
N TYR A 238 -10.80 -4.83 -6.79
CA TYR A 238 -11.02 -3.71 -5.86
C TYR A 238 -12.45 -3.70 -5.32
N LYS A 239 -13.46 -3.97 -6.15
CA LYS A 239 -14.87 -4.02 -5.70
C LYS A 239 -15.06 -5.07 -4.60
N MET A 240 -14.61 -6.30 -4.86
CA MET A 240 -14.67 -7.42 -3.92
C MET A 240 -13.94 -7.09 -2.60
N LEU A 241 -12.72 -6.55 -2.68
CA LEU A 241 -11.96 -6.15 -1.49
C LEU A 241 -12.63 -4.99 -0.74
N SER A 242 -13.24 -4.03 -1.46
CA SER A 242 -13.92 -2.88 -0.87
C SER A 242 -15.20 -3.26 -0.14
N GLU A 243 -15.97 -4.21 -0.66
CA GLU A 243 -17.18 -4.73 -0.02
C GLU A 243 -16.83 -5.39 1.32
N SER A 244 -15.80 -6.23 1.35
CA SER A 244 -15.33 -6.88 2.60
C SER A 244 -14.81 -5.91 3.67
N ALA A 245 -14.32 -4.72 3.26
CA ALA A 245 -13.78 -3.73 4.18
C ALA A 245 -14.85 -2.88 4.87
N HIS A 246 -16.06 -2.83 4.32
CA HIS A 246 -17.19 -2.15 4.93
C HIS A 246 -18.07 -3.19 5.63
N ALA A 247 -18.44 -2.94 6.89
CA ALA A 247 -19.37 -3.81 7.63
C ALA A 247 -20.78 -3.96 6.99
N ALA A 248 -20.98 -3.37 5.81
CA ALA A 248 -22.16 -3.51 4.98
C ALA A 248 -22.35 -4.95 4.46
N ASP A 249 -21.28 -5.77 4.41
CA ASP A 249 -21.35 -7.15 3.93
C ASP A 249 -20.63 -8.13 4.88
N VAL A 250 -21.04 -8.16 6.15
CA VAL A 250 -20.47 -9.05 7.18
C VAL A 250 -20.83 -10.53 7.01
N PHE A 251 -21.81 -10.84 6.16
CA PHE A 251 -22.25 -12.22 5.91
C PHE A 251 -21.45 -12.86 4.77
N SER A 252 -21.06 -12.09 3.76
CA SER A 252 -20.30 -12.60 2.62
C SER A 252 -18.93 -13.15 3.04
N GLY A 253 -18.66 -14.39 2.63
CA GLY A 253 -17.44 -15.11 2.97
C GLY A 253 -17.34 -15.63 4.40
N VAL A 254 -18.31 -15.32 5.26
CA VAL A 254 -18.42 -15.85 6.64
C VAL A 254 -19.52 -16.89 6.74
N VAL A 255 -20.65 -16.69 6.05
CA VAL A 255 -21.77 -17.63 6.07
C VAL A 255 -21.83 -18.38 4.74
N SER A 256 -21.85 -19.71 4.82
CA SER A 256 -22.04 -20.59 3.67
C SER A 256 -23.14 -21.62 3.95
N VAL A 257 -23.69 -22.21 2.90
CA VAL A 257 -24.66 -23.30 3.01
C VAL A 257 -23.95 -24.58 2.61
N SER A 258 -23.91 -25.55 3.52
CA SER A 258 -23.27 -26.84 3.28
C SER A 258 -24.07 -27.67 2.27
N LYS A 259 -23.47 -28.75 1.77
CA LYS A 259 -24.16 -29.72 0.89
C LYS A 259 -25.42 -30.33 1.54
N GLU A 260 -25.50 -30.33 2.86
CA GLU A 260 -26.65 -30.80 3.64
C GLU A 260 -27.70 -29.71 3.91
N LYS A 261 -27.61 -28.55 3.23
CA LYS A 261 -28.47 -27.37 3.45
C LYS A 261 -28.42 -26.82 4.88
N LYS A 262 -27.31 -27.04 5.60
CA LYS A 262 -27.07 -26.43 6.91
C LYS A 262 -26.32 -25.12 6.75
N LEU A 263 -26.65 -24.17 7.60
CA LEU A 263 -25.91 -22.92 7.69
C LEU A 263 -24.58 -23.17 8.39
N GLU A 264 -23.47 -22.86 7.70
CA GLU A 264 -22.11 -22.93 8.24
C GLU A 264 -21.57 -21.52 8.41
N VAL A 265 -20.93 -21.27 9.55
CA VAL A 265 -20.26 -20.01 9.84
C VAL A 265 -18.77 -20.30 9.91
N HIS A 266 -18.00 -19.68 9.02
CA HIS A 266 -16.56 -19.76 9.03
C HIS A 266 -16.02 -19.12 10.31
N ILE A 267 -15.17 -19.88 11.00
CA ILE A 267 -14.41 -19.38 12.15
C ILE A 267 -13.49 -18.23 11.71
N LEU A 268 -13.10 -17.38 12.66
CA LEU A 268 -12.34 -16.15 12.42
C LEU A 268 -11.03 -16.33 11.62
N ARG A 269 -10.48 -17.55 11.54
CA ARG A 269 -9.23 -17.86 10.83
C ARG A 269 -9.49 -18.76 9.62
N GLY A 270 -8.86 -18.43 8.50
CA GLY A 270 -9.03 -19.17 7.24
C GLY A 270 -10.27 -18.74 6.47
N PRO A 271 -10.72 -19.53 5.47
CA PRO A 271 -10.14 -20.81 5.02
C PRO A 271 -8.82 -20.63 4.23
N VAL A 272 -8.09 -21.72 3.96
CA VAL A 272 -6.78 -21.69 3.25
C VAL A 272 -6.88 -21.01 1.90
N GLU A 273 -8.03 -21.17 1.25
CA GLU A 273 -8.38 -20.59 -0.03
C GLU A 273 -8.33 -19.06 0.01
N LYS A 274 -8.85 -18.46 1.08
CA LYS A 274 -8.80 -17.01 1.28
C LYS A 274 -7.40 -16.52 1.62
N ILE A 275 -6.60 -17.35 2.29
CA ILE A 275 -5.18 -17.06 2.50
C ILE A 275 -4.44 -17.07 1.17
N LYS A 276 -4.62 -18.09 0.33
CA LYS A 276 -4.02 -18.20 -1.00
C LYS A 276 -4.40 -17.03 -1.91
N GLU A 277 -5.67 -16.64 -1.90
CA GLU A 277 -6.16 -15.47 -2.62
C GLU A 277 -5.42 -14.20 -2.19
N ALA A 278 -5.40 -13.95 -0.87
CA ALA A 278 -4.72 -12.80 -0.29
C ALA A 278 -3.21 -12.79 -0.59
N THR A 279 -2.55 -13.95 -0.48
CA THR A 279 -1.13 -14.12 -0.83
C THR A 279 -0.89 -13.83 -2.30
N THR A 280 -1.68 -14.38 -3.22
CA THR A 280 -1.52 -14.16 -4.66
C THR A 280 -1.63 -12.69 -5.01
N LEU A 281 -2.65 -12.00 -4.50
CA LEU A 281 -2.86 -10.57 -4.75
C LEU A 281 -1.74 -9.71 -4.18
N ALA A 282 -1.35 -9.94 -2.92
CA ALA A 282 -0.26 -9.21 -2.29
C ALA A 282 1.07 -9.44 -3.01
N ALA A 283 1.38 -10.69 -3.35
CA ALA A 283 2.58 -11.08 -4.07
C ALA A 283 2.66 -10.41 -5.44
N ASN A 284 1.56 -10.42 -6.20
CA ASN A 284 1.46 -9.75 -7.49
C ASN A 284 1.78 -8.27 -7.37
N TYR A 285 1.10 -7.55 -6.48
CA TYR A 285 1.30 -6.10 -6.37
C TYR A 285 2.71 -5.73 -5.86
N LEU A 286 3.28 -6.50 -4.94
CA LEU A 286 4.66 -6.28 -4.49
C LEU A 286 5.66 -6.49 -5.63
N VAL A 287 5.56 -7.61 -6.35
CA VAL A 287 6.43 -7.90 -7.50
C VAL A 287 6.27 -6.85 -8.59
N SER A 288 5.05 -6.42 -8.91
CA SER A 288 4.83 -5.34 -9.87
C SER A 288 5.50 -4.05 -9.43
N CYS A 289 5.43 -3.69 -8.14
CA CYS A 289 6.14 -2.53 -7.61
C CYS A 289 7.67 -2.69 -7.75
N HIS A 290 8.22 -3.86 -7.41
CA HIS A 290 9.65 -4.15 -7.53
C HIS A 290 10.13 -4.01 -8.97
N THR A 291 9.45 -4.68 -9.90
CA THR A 291 9.76 -4.64 -11.34
C THR A 291 9.74 -3.21 -11.86
N LEU A 292 8.73 -2.43 -11.50
CA LEU A 292 8.60 -1.04 -11.93
C LEU A 292 9.78 -0.17 -11.47
N LEU A 293 10.23 -0.32 -10.21
CA LEU A 293 11.40 0.38 -9.69
C LEU A 293 12.68 -0.06 -10.39
N LEU A 294 12.86 -1.38 -10.58
CA LEU A 294 14.03 -1.95 -11.22
C LEU A 294 14.14 -1.52 -12.68
N GLU A 295 13.04 -1.57 -13.44
CA GLU A 295 13.03 -1.20 -14.85
C GLU A 295 13.19 0.30 -15.08
N THR A 296 12.74 1.13 -14.13
CA THR A 296 12.89 2.58 -14.21
C THR A 296 14.29 3.04 -13.80
N TYR A 297 14.80 2.56 -12.66
CA TYR A 297 16.00 3.14 -12.04
C TYR A 297 17.25 2.26 -12.11
N LEU A 298 17.08 0.95 -12.29
CA LEU A 298 18.16 -0.04 -12.18
C LEU A 298 18.23 -0.95 -13.41
N LYS A 299 17.83 -0.43 -14.58
CA LYS A 299 17.85 -1.17 -15.84
C LYS A 299 19.28 -1.63 -16.17
N ASN A 300 19.43 -2.93 -16.41
CA ASN A 300 20.71 -3.61 -16.64
C ASN A 300 21.69 -3.62 -15.44
N HIS A 301 21.25 -3.18 -14.26
CA HIS A 301 22.06 -3.20 -13.04
C HIS A 301 22.11 -4.60 -12.43
N ASP A 302 23.17 -4.93 -11.69
CA ASP A 302 23.34 -6.28 -11.11
C ASP A 302 22.28 -6.62 -10.05
N ILE A 303 21.69 -5.61 -9.41
CA ILE A 303 20.54 -5.79 -8.50
C ILE A 303 19.32 -6.31 -9.25
N GLN A 304 19.06 -5.84 -10.48
CA GLN A 304 17.96 -6.35 -11.30
C GLN A 304 18.17 -7.83 -11.65
N LYS A 305 19.41 -8.21 -11.99
CA LYS A 305 19.77 -9.61 -12.26
C LYS A 305 19.62 -10.48 -11.01
N SER A 306 20.09 -9.99 -9.86
CA SER A 306 19.98 -10.66 -8.57
C SER A 306 18.53 -10.85 -8.16
N PHE A 307 17.69 -9.85 -8.39
CA PHE A 307 16.24 -9.95 -8.16
C PHE A 307 15.58 -10.99 -9.07
N ALA A 308 15.94 -11.03 -10.36
CA ALA A 308 15.42 -12.04 -11.28
C ALA A 308 15.80 -13.48 -10.84
N HIS A 309 17.03 -13.66 -10.35
CA HIS A 309 17.50 -14.93 -9.81
C HIS A 309 16.71 -15.34 -8.57
N TRP A 310 16.62 -14.47 -7.57
CA TRP A 310 15.80 -14.67 -6.37
C TRP A 310 14.34 -15.00 -6.71
N TYR A 311 13.75 -14.30 -7.68
CA TYR A 311 12.36 -14.54 -8.07
C TYR A 311 12.17 -15.98 -8.57
N VAL A 312 13.08 -16.48 -9.41
CA VAL A 312 12.99 -17.82 -10.00
C VAL A 312 13.25 -18.91 -8.97
N GLU A 313 14.27 -18.74 -8.12
CA GLU A 313 14.74 -19.80 -7.21
C GLU A 313 13.97 -19.85 -5.89
N ASP A 314 13.61 -18.70 -5.32
CA ASP A 314 13.07 -18.63 -3.96
C ASP A 314 11.60 -18.22 -3.92
N TYR A 315 11.16 -17.38 -4.86
CA TYR A 315 9.84 -16.76 -4.78
C TYR A 315 8.76 -17.48 -5.61
N ARG A 316 9.14 -17.97 -6.80
CA ARG A 316 8.20 -18.51 -7.79
C ARG A 316 7.36 -19.66 -7.25
N GLU A 317 7.94 -20.53 -6.41
CA GLU A 317 7.21 -21.67 -5.86
C GLU A 317 6.05 -21.23 -4.97
N VAL A 318 6.26 -20.20 -4.13
CA VAL A 318 5.19 -19.66 -3.28
C VAL A 318 4.08 -19.05 -4.14
N PHE A 319 4.47 -18.36 -5.21
CA PHE A 319 3.51 -17.81 -6.16
C PHE A 319 2.69 -18.91 -6.86
N MET A 320 3.34 -19.96 -7.34
CA MET A 320 2.67 -21.10 -7.98
C MET A 320 1.74 -21.83 -7.00
N TRP A 321 2.13 -21.98 -5.74
CA TRP A 321 1.27 -22.55 -4.70
C TRP A 321 0.02 -21.70 -4.45
N ALA A 322 0.18 -20.38 -4.34
CA ALA A 322 -0.91 -19.45 -4.08
C ALA A 322 -1.86 -19.33 -5.29
N ALA A 323 -1.31 -19.35 -6.51
CA ALA A 323 -2.04 -19.25 -7.77
C ALA A 323 -2.66 -20.59 -8.22
N SER A 324 -2.22 -21.72 -7.65
CA SER A 324 -2.86 -23.02 -7.89
C SER A 324 -4.34 -22.94 -7.45
N PRO A 325 -5.28 -23.38 -8.30
CA PRO A 325 -6.69 -23.02 -8.17
C PRO A 325 -7.23 -23.37 -6.78
N GLY A 326 -7.51 -22.31 -6.01
CA GLY A 326 -8.55 -22.28 -4.99
C GLY A 326 -9.86 -21.78 -5.61
N PRO A 327 -11.01 -21.98 -4.95
CA PRO A 327 -12.36 -21.98 -5.52
C PRO A 327 -12.89 -20.67 -6.09
N LEU A 328 -12.09 -19.62 -6.26
CA LEU A 328 -12.52 -18.35 -6.87
C LEU A 328 -13.11 -18.48 -8.28
N PHE A 329 -12.79 -19.58 -8.97
CA PHE A 329 -13.37 -19.93 -10.27
C PHE A 329 -13.88 -21.36 -10.35
N SER A 330 -13.91 -22.10 -9.24
CA SER A 330 -14.68 -23.35 -9.25
C SER A 330 -16.13 -22.95 -9.15
N GLU A 331 -16.86 -23.05 -10.25
CA GLU A 331 -18.32 -23.01 -10.19
C GLU A 331 -18.78 -23.97 -9.09
N PRO A 332 -19.76 -23.60 -8.25
CA PRO A 332 -20.47 -24.62 -7.50
C PRO A 332 -20.92 -25.66 -8.52
N THR A 333 -20.49 -26.90 -8.34
CA THR A 333 -20.89 -28.00 -9.22
C THR A 333 -22.41 -27.93 -9.31
N PRO A 334 -23.01 -27.83 -10.52
CA PRO A 334 -24.45 -27.74 -10.65
C PRO A 334 -25.04 -28.91 -9.89
N THR A 335 -25.78 -28.62 -8.83
CA THR A 335 -26.55 -29.65 -8.15
C THR A 335 -27.70 -29.92 -9.10
N GLU A 336 -27.65 -31.06 -9.78
CA GLU A 336 -28.84 -31.62 -10.42
C GLU A 336 -29.95 -31.67 -9.35
N LEU A 337 -31.04 -30.96 -9.64
CA LEU A 337 -32.23 -30.82 -8.78
C LEU A 337 -32.96 -32.15 -8.60
#